data_AF-A0AAJ6JCX4-F1
#
_entry.id   AF-A0AAJ6JCX4-F1
#
_cell.length_a   1.000
_cell.length_b   1.000
_cell.length_c   1.000
_cell.angle_alpha   90.00
_cell.angle_beta   90.00
_cell.angle_gamma   90.00
#
_symmetry.space_group_name_H-M   'P 1'
#
loop_
_entity.id
_entity.type
_entity.pdbx_description
1 polymer ?
#
loop_
_entity_poly.entity_id
_entity_poly.type
_entity_poly.pdbx_seq_one_letter_code
_entity_poly.pdbx_strand_id
1 'polypeptide(L)'
;MPLQPDPSEEIVVDQCSGVPFAMFDGNKRGLCEINSGALADRATADGADENDIRATFHRHQRTIQAIASQNHDAGQERPIITTYQLTPLP
;
A
#
# COMPACT_ATOMS: atom_id res chain seq x y z
N MET A 1 9.23 15.08 -5.43
CA MET A 1 10.34 14.11 -5.55
C MET A 1 9.72 12.73 -5.33
N PRO A 2 10.40 11.60 -5.65
CA PRO A 2 9.83 10.31 -5.32
C PRO A 2 9.66 10.13 -3.80
N LEU A 3 8.59 9.45 -3.39
CA LEU A 3 8.28 9.22 -1.97
C LEU A 3 9.29 8.23 -1.33
N GLN A 4 9.69 8.49 -0.08
CA GLN A 4 10.58 7.64 0.72
C GLN A 4 9.83 6.92 1.85
N PRO A 5 10.21 5.68 2.22
CA PRO A 5 9.57 4.93 3.30
C PRO A 5 9.80 5.57 4.68
N ASP A 6 8.79 5.52 5.56
CA ASP A 6 8.96 5.89 6.98
C ASP A 6 9.58 4.72 7.77
N PRO A 7 10.78 4.88 8.36
CA PRO A 7 11.45 3.80 9.10
C PRO A 7 10.75 3.40 10.41
N SER A 8 9.76 4.16 10.88
CA SER A 8 9.05 3.90 12.16
C SER A 8 7.62 3.37 11.97
N GLU A 9 7.26 2.85 10.79
CA GLU A 9 5.89 2.47 10.41
C GLU A 9 5.15 1.61 11.47
N GLU A 10 4.29 2.27 12.26
CA GLU A 10 3.25 1.62 13.06
C GLU A 10 1.98 1.54 12.21
N ILE A 11 1.65 0.34 11.74
CA ILE A 11 0.53 0.09 10.84
C ILE A 11 -0.75 -0.05 11.67
N VAL A 12 -1.68 0.88 11.53
CA VAL A 12 -3.02 0.76 12.10
C VAL A 12 -3.90 0.04 11.08
N VAL A 13 -4.15 -1.24 11.30
CA VAL A 13 -4.97 -2.06 10.39
C VAL A 13 -6.46 -1.87 10.74
N ASP A 14 -7.17 -1.04 9.97
CA ASP A 14 -8.63 -1.00 10.00
C ASP A 14 -9.17 -1.88 8.87
N GLN A 15 -9.80 -3.01 9.24
CA GLN A 15 -10.25 -4.03 8.28
C GLN A 15 -11.36 -3.53 7.34
N CYS A 16 -12.03 -2.42 7.68
CA CYS A 16 -13.23 -1.96 6.97
C CYS A 16 -12.99 -0.93 5.86
N SER A 17 -11.81 -0.32 5.76
CA SER A 17 -11.63 0.81 4.83
C SER A 17 -10.29 0.81 4.06
N GLY A 18 -9.21 0.31 4.65
CA GLY A 18 -7.90 0.22 4.02
C GLY A 18 -6.79 0.16 5.06
N VAL A 19 -5.57 -0.21 4.65
CA VAL A 19 -4.38 -0.13 5.50
C VAL A 19 -3.69 1.21 5.23
N PRO A 20 -3.83 2.20 6.13
CA PRO A 20 -3.07 3.44 6.04
C PRO A 20 -1.60 3.18 6.33
N PHE A 21 -0.73 3.84 5.58
CA PHE A 21 0.71 3.82 5.78
C PHE A 21 1.32 5.16 5.39
N ALA A 22 2.50 5.47 5.92
CA ALA A 22 3.11 6.78 5.78
C ALA A 22 4.32 6.74 4.85
N MET A 23 4.43 7.75 3.99
CA MET A 23 5.62 7.98 3.17
C MET A 23 6.04 9.44 3.26
N PHE A 24 7.28 9.75 2.89
CA PHE A 24 7.84 11.10 2.93
C PHE A 24 8.11 11.65 1.51
N ASP A 25 7.61 12.84 1.19
CA ASP A 25 8.08 13.67 0.06
C ASP A 25 9.02 14.75 0.62
N GLY A 26 10.32 14.46 0.63
CA GLY A 26 11.30 15.27 1.35
C GLY A 26 11.00 15.30 2.85
N ASN A 27 10.64 16.48 3.38
CA ASN A 27 10.30 16.65 4.80
C ASN A 27 8.78 16.57 5.08
N LYS A 28 7.94 16.34 4.06
CA LYS A 28 6.50 16.26 4.21
C LYS A 28 6.07 14.80 4.35
N ARG A 29 5.42 14.46 5.46
CA ARG A 29 4.78 13.14 5.64
C ARG A 29 3.45 13.12 4.88
N GLY A 30 3.36 12.27 3.85
CA GLY A 30 2.16 11.95 3.11
C GLY A 30 1.48 10.69 3.66
N LEU A 31 0.16 10.72 3.74
CA LEU A 31 -0.65 9.55 4.11
C LEU A 31 -1.06 8.82 2.84
N CYS A 32 -0.69 7.55 2.73
CA CYS A 32 -1.08 6.64 1.68
C CYS A 32 -2.02 5.57 2.25
N GLU A 33 -2.82 4.96 1.40
CA GLU A 33 -3.75 3.91 1.80
C GLU A 33 -3.75 2.80 0.76
N ILE A 34 -3.77 1.55 1.21
CA ILE A 34 -4.02 0.41 0.34
C ILE A 34 -5.32 -0.27 0.74
N ASN A 35 -6.15 -0.60 -0.25
CA ASN A 35 -7.40 -1.30 0.01
C ASN A 35 -7.14 -2.70 0.61
N SER A 36 -7.85 -3.07 1.67
CA SER A 36 -7.72 -4.39 2.31
C SER A 36 -8.08 -5.54 1.36
N GLY A 37 -9.06 -5.34 0.46
CA GLY A 37 -9.38 -6.26 -0.62
C GLY A 37 -8.23 -6.44 -1.61
N ALA A 38 -7.46 -5.38 -1.91
CA ALA A 38 -6.28 -5.50 -2.76
C ALA A 38 -5.21 -6.41 -2.13
N LEU A 39 -5.02 -6.31 -0.81
CA LEU A 39 -4.13 -7.20 -0.06
C LEU A 39 -4.66 -8.62 -0.03
N ALA A 40 -5.95 -8.82 0.20
CA ALA A 40 -6.57 -10.15 0.16
C ALA A 40 -6.44 -10.81 -1.22
N ASP A 41 -6.77 -10.08 -2.29
CA ASP A 41 -6.62 -10.57 -3.67
C ASP A 41 -5.16 -10.92 -3.99
N ARG A 42 -4.21 -10.11 -3.50
CA ARG A 42 -2.79 -10.38 -3.67
C ARG A 42 -2.33 -11.60 -2.87
N ALA A 43 -2.83 -11.78 -1.66
CA ALA A 43 -2.56 -12.95 -0.84
C ALA A 43 -3.06 -14.22 -1.53
N THR A 44 -4.29 -14.20 -2.06
CA THR A 44 -4.88 -15.30 -2.82
C THR A 44 -4.07 -15.63 -4.07
N ALA A 45 -3.63 -14.62 -4.83
CA ALA A 45 -2.78 -14.81 -6.01
C ALA A 45 -1.41 -15.43 -5.65
N ASP A 46 -0.87 -15.10 -4.48
CA ASP A 46 0.38 -15.65 -3.95
C ASP A 46 0.19 -17.02 -3.24
N GLY A 47 -1.04 -17.51 -3.09
CA GLY A 47 -1.37 -18.73 -2.33
C GLY A 47 -1.17 -18.60 -0.82
N ALA A 48 -1.26 -17.38 -0.28
CA ALA A 48 -1.17 -17.07 1.15
C ALA A 48 -2.58 -16.95 1.79
N ASP A 49 -2.64 -16.79 3.11
CA ASP A 49 -3.88 -16.54 3.83
C ASP A 49 -4.40 -15.12 3.54
N GLU A 50 -5.58 -15.04 2.94
CA GLU A 50 -6.26 -13.78 2.60
C GLU A 50 -6.62 -12.92 3.83
N ASN A 51 -6.73 -13.55 5.01
CA ASN A 51 -6.99 -12.84 6.27
C ASN A 51 -5.71 -12.24 6.87
N ASP A 52 -4.53 -12.69 6.45
CA ASP A 52 -3.25 -12.13 6.90
C ASP A 52 -2.79 -10.98 5.98
N ILE A 53 -3.63 -9.94 5.96
CA ILE A 53 -3.36 -8.72 5.19
C ILE A 53 -2.08 -8.01 5.65
N ARG A 54 -1.69 -8.17 6.93
CA ARG A 54 -0.47 -7.58 7.47
C ARG A 54 0.77 -8.28 6.92
N ALA A 55 0.80 -9.61 6.93
CA ALA A 55 1.92 -10.34 6.31
C ALA A 55 2.01 -10.05 4.82
N THR A 56 0.86 -9.94 4.14
CA THR A 56 0.82 -9.62 2.71
C THR A 56 1.33 -8.20 2.42
N PHE A 57 0.94 -7.22 3.24
CA PHE A 57 1.45 -5.85 3.16
C PHE A 57 2.97 -5.83 3.30
N HIS A 58 3.52 -6.47 4.34
CA HIS A 58 4.97 -6.50 4.54
C HIS A 58 5.70 -7.22 3.39
N ARG A 59 5.15 -8.32 2.88
CA ARG A 59 5.72 -9.06 1.74
C ARG A 59 5.81 -8.19 0.48
N HIS A 60 4.78 -7.37 0.23
CA HIS A 60 4.69 -6.52 -0.97
C HIS A 60 4.99 -5.05 -0.71
N GLN A 61 5.57 -4.70 0.45
CA GLN A 61 5.75 -3.33 0.90
C GLN A 61 6.44 -2.45 -0.15
N ARG A 62 7.50 -2.97 -0.80
CA ARG A 62 8.21 -2.25 -1.87
C ARG A 62 7.33 -1.95 -3.07
N THR A 63 6.52 -2.91 -3.51
CA THR A 63 5.61 -2.75 -4.65
C THR A 63 4.51 -1.75 -4.31
N ILE A 64 3.91 -1.87 -3.12
CA ILE A 64 2.87 -0.98 -2.63
C ILE A 64 3.39 0.47 -2.57
N GLN A 65 4.57 0.68 -1.99
CA GLN A 65 5.22 1.99 -1.91
C GLN A 65 5.59 2.55 -3.29
N ALA A 66 6.02 1.71 -4.24
CA ALA A 66 6.30 2.16 -5.60
C ALA A 66 5.03 2.64 -6.32
N ILE A 67 3.91 1.91 -6.19
CA ILE A 67 2.61 2.33 -6.73
C ILE A 67 2.14 3.63 -6.06
N ALA A 68 2.29 3.74 -4.73
CA ALA A 68 1.95 4.95 -3.99
C ALA A 68 2.73 6.17 -4.50
N SER A 69 4.05 6.02 -4.74
CA SER A 69 4.88 7.08 -5.31
C SER A 69 4.42 7.45 -6.72
N GLN A 70 4.12 6.48 -7.58
CA GLN A 70 3.62 6.75 -8.95
C GLN A 70 2.29 7.51 -8.93
N ASN A 71 1.37 7.11 -8.05
CA ASN A 71 0.09 7.78 -7.85
C ASN A 71 0.28 9.23 -7.35
N HIS A 72 1.21 9.45 -6.41
CA HIS A 72 1.57 10.78 -5.92
C HIS A 72 2.18 11.66 -7.01
N ASP A 73 3.13 11.12 -7.79
CA ASP A 73 3.75 11.82 -8.92
C ASP A 73 2.74 12.15 -10.03
N ALA A 74 1.66 11.38 -10.15
CA ALA A 74 0.51 11.66 -11.02
C ALA A 74 -0.45 12.74 -10.47
N GLY A 75 -0.15 13.32 -9.30
CA GLY A 75 -0.91 14.41 -8.68
C GLY A 75 -1.91 13.98 -7.61
N GLN A 76 -1.92 12.72 -7.17
CA GLN A 76 -2.77 12.30 -6.06
C GLN A 76 -2.16 12.71 -4.71
N GLU A 77 -2.78 13.66 -4.02
CA GLU A 77 -2.33 14.11 -2.69
C GLU A 77 -2.44 13.02 -1.61
N ARG A 78 -3.35 12.05 -1.81
CA ARG A 78 -3.53 10.87 -0.95
C ARG A 78 -3.61 9.62 -1.84
N PRO A 79 -2.47 8.99 -2.14
CA PRO A 79 -2.43 7.80 -2.99
C PRO A 79 -3.25 6.67 -2.39
N ILE A 80 -4.23 6.15 -3.16
CA ILE A 80 -5.00 4.95 -2.82
C ILE A 80 -4.60 3.82 -3.77
N ILE A 81 -4.09 2.73 -3.22
CA ILE A 81 -3.68 1.54 -3.99
C ILE A 81 -4.86 0.58 -4.07
N THR A 82 -5.21 0.19 -5.29
CA THR A 82 -6.34 -0.71 -5.59
C THR A 82 -5.88 -2.09 -6.06
N THR A 83 -6.78 -3.08 -6.06
CA THR A 83 -6.50 -4.47 -6.49
C THR A 83 -5.80 -4.51 -7.83
N TYR A 84 -6.31 -3.81 -8.85
CA TYR A 84 -5.77 -3.86 -10.21
C TYR A 84 -4.35 -3.34 -10.33
N GLN A 85 -3.91 -2.49 -9.40
CA GLN A 85 -2.54 -1.98 -9.38
C GLN A 85 -1.58 -2.95 -8.68
N LEU A 86 -2.04 -3.66 -7.65
CA LEU A 86 -1.21 -4.60 -6.87
C LEU A 86 -1.21 -6.02 -7.46
N THR A 87 -2.32 -6.40 -8.07
CA THR A 87 -2.58 -7.71 -8.67
C THR A 87 -3.17 -7.48 -10.06
N PRO A 88 -2.36 -7.12 -11.06
CA PRO A 88 -2.83 -6.97 -12.43
C PRO A 88 -3.39 -8.30 -12.92
N LEU A 89 -4.55 -8.25 -13.59
CA LEU A 89 -5.08 -9.43 -14.28
C LEU A 89 -4.10 -9.84 -15.40
N PRO A 90 -3.90 -11.14 -15.64
CA PRO A 90 -3.06 -11.65 -16.73
C PRO A 90 -3.63 -11.33 -18.12
#